data_AF-A0A2N5GQQ6-F1
#
_entry.id   AF-A0A2N5GQQ6-F1
#
_cell.length_a   1.000
_cell.length_b   1.000
_cell.length_c   1.000
_cell.angle_alpha   90.00
_cell.angle_beta   90.00
_cell.angle_gamma   90.00
#
_symmetry.space_group_name_H-M   'P 1'
#
loop_
_entity.id
_entity.type
_entity.pdbx_description
1 polymer ?
#
loop_
_entity_poly.entity_id
_entity_poly.type
_entity_poly.pdbx_seq_one_letter_code
_entity_poly.pdbx_strand_id
1 'polypeptide(L)' 'MTMTTITFANNQKELDRKIEQITQDHERLNPESTVEISYLDPKLKDIHFLPHQTIQLLIGIRIVEKENDDK' A
#
# COMPACT_ATOMS: atom_id res chain seq x y z
N MET A 1 -12.87 -2.48 5.99
CA MET A 1 -12.19 -1.59 6.98
C MET A 1 -11.17 -0.72 6.25
N THR A 2 -10.96 0.54 6.67
CA THR A 2 -9.97 1.45 6.05
C THR A 2 -8.92 1.86 7.07
N MET A 3 -7.64 1.69 6.74
CA MET A 3 -6.48 2.02 7.56
C MET A 3 -5.52 2.91 6.76
N THR A 4 -4.63 3.63 7.46
CA THR A 4 -3.59 4.43 6.82
C THR A 4 -2.24 4.14 7.43
N THR A 5 -1.21 4.01 6.60
CA THR A 5 0.17 3.78 7.01
C THR A 5 1.06 4.84 6.38
N ILE A 6 1.98 5.39 7.19
CA ILE A 6 3.04 6.25 6.69
C ILE A 6 4.24 5.37 6.34
N THR A 7 4.80 5.54 5.15
CA THR A 7 6.03 4.89 4.72
C THR A 7 6.97 5.90 4.10
N PHE A 8 8.24 5.51 3.95
CA PHE A 8 9.28 6.34 3.37
C PHE A 8 9.96 5.58 2.26
N ALA A 9 10.39 6.24 1.19
CA ALA A 9 11.17 5.58 0.13
C ALA A 9 12.16 6.55 -0.50
N ASN A 10 13.33 6.03 -0.88
CA ASN A 10 14.36 6.80 -1.59
C ASN A 10 14.35 6.53 -3.10
N ASN A 11 13.71 5.46 -3.53
CA ASN A 11 13.59 5.09 -4.93
C ASN A 11 12.38 4.16 -5.15
N GLN A 12 12.02 3.96 -6.42
CA GLN A 12 10.87 3.13 -6.80
C GLN A 12 10.98 1.69 -6.30
N LYS A 13 12.17 1.08 -6.40
CA LYS A 13 12.39 -0.31 -5.96
C LYS A 13 12.14 -0.49 -4.45
N GLU A 14 12.56 0.49 -3.65
CA GLU A 14 12.31 0.49 -2.20
C GLU A 14 10.82 0.67 -1.90
N LEU A 15 10.14 1.57 -2.63
CA LEU A 15 8.70 1.77 -2.51
C LEU A 15 7.95 0.49 -2.85
N ASP A 16 8.23 -0.13 -4.00
CA ASP A 16 7.56 -1.35 -4.47
C ASP A 16 7.68 -2.47 -3.42
N ARG A 17 8.90 -2.69 -2.89
CA ARG A 17 9.15 -3.68 -1.85
C ARG A 17 8.34 -3.39 -0.57
N LYS A 18 8.25 -2.12 -0.18
CA LYS A 18 7.49 -1.70 1.01
C LYS A 18 5.98 -1.90 0.82
N ILE A 19 5.46 -1.60 -0.37
CA ILE A 19 4.05 -1.82 -0.69
C ILE A 19 3.72 -3.31 -0.73
N GLU A 20 4.58 -4.13 -1.33
CA GLU A 20 4.43 -5.59 -1.32
C GLU A 20 4.38 -6.14 0.10
N GLN A 21 5.32 -5.71 0.95
CA GLN A 21 5.38 -6.15 2.34
C GLN A 21 4.13 -5.73 3.14
N ILE A 22 3.69 -4.47 3.00
CA ILE A 22 2.45 -3.99 3.63
C ILE A 22 1.25 -4.84 3.17
N THR A 23 1.16 -5.13 1.87
CA THR A 23 0.06 -5.91 1.30
C THR A 23 0.04 -7.32 1.90
N GLN A 24 1.17 -8.03 1.87
CA GLN A 24 1.30 -9.39 2.40
C GLN A 24 1.02 -9.46 3.91
N ASP A 25 1.49 -8.48 4.68
CA ASP A 25 1.21 -8.43 6.13
C ASP A 25 -0.29 -8.30 6.40
N HIS A 26 -1.00 -7.46 5.64
CA HIS A 26 -2.45 -7.31 5.78
C HIS A 26 -3.23 -8.52 5.24
N GLU A 27 -2.80 -9.15 4.15
CA GLU A 27 -3.43 -10.36 3.62
C GLU A 27 -3.31 -11.53 4.61
N ARG A 28 -2.13 -11.69 5.22
CA ARG A 28 -1.92 -12.71 6.26
C ARG A 28 -2.83 -12.53 7.48
N LEU A 29 -3.15 -11.28 7.82
CA LEU A 29 -4.06 -10.96 8.93
C LEU A 29 -5.54 -11.06 8.52
N ASN A 30 -5.85 -11.03 7.21
CA ASN A 30 -7.21 -11.02 6.67
C ASN A 30 -7.33 -12.01 5.49
N PRO A 31 -7.22 -13.34 5.73
CA PRO A 31 -7.13 -14.35 4.67
C PRO A 31 -8.37 -14.41 3.76
N GLU A 32 -9.55 -14.15 4.32
CA GLU A 32 -10.85 -14.15 3.63
C GLU A 32 -11.18 -12.79 2.99
N SER A 33 -10.22 -11.88 2.93
CA SER A 33 -10.40 -10.55 2.36
C SER A 33 -9.36 -10.27 1.29
N THR A 34 -9.68 -9.30 0.45
CA THR A 34 -8.77 -8.68 -0.51
C THR A 34 -8.24 -7.38 0.08
N VAL A 35 -6.93 -7.17 -0.03
CA VAL A 35 -6.27 -5.93 0.41
C VAL A 35 -6.07 -5.03 -0.80
N GLU A 36 -6.66 -3.83 -0.75
CA GLU A 36 -6.46 -2.79 -1.76
C GLU A 36 -5.57 -1.68 -1.19
N ILE A 37 -4.56 -1.29 -1.96
CA ILE A 37 -3.63 -0.22 -1.63
C ILE A 37 -3.94 1.02 -2.44
N SER A 38 -3.87 2.19 -1.80
CA SER A 38 -4.08 3.49 -2.44
C SER A 38 -3.03 4.50 -2.00
N TYR A 39 -2.53 5.30 -2.93
CA TYR A 39 -1.59 6.40 -2.65
C TYR A 39 -2.38 7.65 -2.31
N LEU A 40 -2.40 8.03 -1.03
CA LEU A 40 -3.19 9.16 -0.56
C LEU A 40 -2.43 10.47 -0.78
N ASP A 41 -1.17 10.53 -0.38
CA ASP A 41 -0.29 11.69 -0.54
C ASP A 41 1.20 11.29 -0.53
N PRO A 42 2.01 11.68 -1.52
CA PRO A 42 1.59 12.18 -2.83
C PRO A 42 0.82 11.10 -3.62
N LYS A 43 0.09 11.48 -4.68
CA LYS A 43 -0.52 10.49 -5.58
C LYS A 43 0.58 9.76 -6.35
N LEU A 44 0.31 8.52 -6.77
CA LEU A 44 1.28 7.67 -7.48
C LEU A 44 1.97 8.37 -8.66
N LYS A 45 1.21 9.12 -9.46
CA LYS A 45 1.72 9.87 -10.62
C LYS A 45 2.63 11.05 -10.27
N ASP A 46 2.56 11.54 -9.04
CA ASP A 46 3.28 12.71 -8.55
C ASP A 46 4.51 12.31 -7.73
N ILE A 47 4.77 11.01 -7.58
CA ILE A 47 5.97 10.48 -6.92
C ILE A 47 7.16 10.63 -7.86
N HIS A 48 8.10 11.50 -7.49
CA HIS A 48 9.33 11.73 -8.22
C HIS A 48 10.54 11.60 -7.31
N PHE A 49 11.26 10.48 -7.42
CA PHE A 49 12.47 10.26 -6.62
C PHE A 49 13.63 11.11 -7.13
N LEU A 50 14.15 11.98 -6.26
CA LEU A 50 15.35 12.75 -6.51
C LEU A 50 16.54 12.12 -5.77
N PRO A 51 17.77 12.22 -6.33
CA PRO A 51 18.97 11.79 -5.63
C PRO A 51 19.06 12.43 -4.25
N HIS A 52 19.42 11.63 -3.24
CA HIS A 52 19.60 12.07 -1.85
C HIS A 52 18.34 12.63 -1.16
N GLN A 53 17.15 12.33 -1.68
CA GLN A 53 15.89 12.69 -1.03
C GLN A 53 15.09 11.44 -0.66
N THR A 54 14.56 11.45 0.56
CA THR A 54 13.56 10.48 1.01
C THR A 54 12.18 11.12 0.89
N ILE A 55 11.26 10.42 0.24
CA ILE A 55 9.87 10.85 0.15
C ILE A 55 9.08 10.14 1.25
N GLN A 56 8.25 10.89 1.97
CA GLN A 56 7.22 10.35 2.84
C GLN A 56 5.95 10.10 2.03
N LEU A 57 5.32 8.95 2.22
CA LEU A 57 4.08 8.57 1.58
C LEU A 57 3.03 8.19 2.62
N LEU A 58 1.83 8.74 2.48
CA LEU A 58 0.62 8.29 3.16
C LEU A 58 -0.09 7.27 2.26
N ILE A 59 -0.16 6.04 2.74
CA ILE A 59 -0.77 4.92 2.03
C ILE A 59 -2.08 4.56 2.71
N GLY A 60 -3.17 4.52 1.94
CA GLY A 60 -4.46 4.02 2.36
C GLY A 60 -4.58 2.53 2.07
N ILE A 61 -5.06 1.78 3.05
CA ILE A 61 -5.22 0.33 3.00
C ILE A 61 -6.70 0.03 3.21
N ARG A 62 -7.32 -0.67 2.27
CA ARG A 62 -8.72 -1.07 2.37
C ARG A 62 -8.81 -2.59 2.37
N ILE A 63 -9.49 -3.12 3.37
CA ILE A 63 -9.81 -4.55 3.47
C ILE A 63 -11.24 -4.71 2.96
N VAL A 64 -11.39 -5.45 1.87
CA VAL A 64 -12.65 -5.75 1.19
C VAL A 64 -12.93 -7.24 1.36
N GLU A 65 -14.13 -7.62 1.80
CA GLU A 65 -14.50 -9.03 1.91
C GLU A 65 -14.49 -9.66 0.52
N LYS A 66 -13.92 -10.87 0.40
CA LYS A 66 -14.11 -11.65 -0.83
C LYS A 66 -15.59 -12.03 -0.86
N GLU A 67 -16.33 -11.59 -1.87
CA GLU A 67 -17.65 -12.16 -2.13
C GLU A 67 -17.43 -13.65 -2.35
N ASN A 68 -17.86 -14.48 -1.38
CA ASN A 68 -18.09 -15.88 -1.65
C ASN A 68 -19.19 -15.92 -2.70
N ASP A 69 -18.80 -16.16 -3.95
CA ASP A 69 -19.71 -16.54 -5.02
C ASP A 69 -20.18 -17.98 -4.72
N ASP A 70 -20.94 -18.15 -3.62
CA ASP A 70 -21.72 -19.35 -3.32
C ASP A 70 -22.93 -19.31 -4.25
N LYS A 71 -22.80 -19.97 -5.39
CA LYS A 71 -23.90 -20.28 -6.30
C LYS A 71 -24.04 -21.77 -6.51
#